data_AF-A0AB39UGJ9-F1
#
_entry.id   AF-A0AB39UGJ9-F1
#
_cell.length_a   1.000
_cell.length_b   1.000
_cell.length_c   1.000
_cell.angle_alpha   90.00
_cell.angle_beta   90.00
_cell.angle_gamma   90.00
#
_symmetry.space_group_name_H-M   'P 1'
#
loop_
_entity.id
_entity.type
_entity.pdbx_description
1 polymer ?
#
loop_
_entity_poly.entity_id
_entity_poly.type
_entity_poly.pdbx_seq_one_letter_code
_entity_poly.pdbx_strand_id
1 'polypeptide(L)'
;MTSNRARFGLGKSSMPDLIVRLRDWLRGKSKVLIPLVSFLIVCCIEGCAFIATVGPLTMPDPHLHLGSTYALATLQSFNSTTMVDSPDGAKRAQNLVGDSRYIDQPTVSNQTVEGIDITALKRDPQYDAQVEALNSDDHSIVHVATRSNQYLFVSYLPQAIGMKFGLHFGLRPSAVLKLARLTNLLAFMLAIGIAIVMIPSGKWFFAVFGCLPYPVFCASSLMADGPVDRLHGMLHRVVTVAFR
;
A
#
# COMPACT_ATOMS: atom_id res chain seq x y z
N MET A 1 -26.71 51.58 43.48
CA MET A 1 -27.56 50.80 42.54
C MET A 1 -27.44 51.39 41.15
N THR A 2 -26.54 50.88 40.31
CA THR A 2 -26.53 51.16 38.87
C THR A 2 -26.16 49.86 38.15
N SER A 3 -27.18 49.28 37.51
CA SER A 3 -27.14 48.00 36.82
C SER A 3 -26.40 48.15 35.50
N ASN A 4 -25.33 47.37 35.34
CA ASN A 4 -24.53 47.27 34.13
C ASN A 4 -25.17 46.20 33.21
N ARG A 5 -26.06 46.61 32.29
CA ARG A 5 -26.59 45.70 31.25
C ARG A 5 -25.56 45.59 30.12
N ALA A 6 -24.82 44.48 30.14
CA ALA A 6 -24.06 43.99 28.99
C ALA A 6 -25.00 43.82 27.79
N ARG A 7 -24.84 44.66 26.76
CA ARG A 7 -25.44 44.44 25.45
C ARG A 7 -24.69 43.28 24.79
N PHE A 8 -25.27 42.08 24.85
CA PHE A 8 -25.00 41.02 23.88
C PHE A 8 -25.46 41.52 22.51
N GLY A 9 -24.54 42.17 21.78
CA GLY A 9 -24.73 42.48 20.37
C GLY A 9 -24.64 41.20 19.54
N LEU A 10 -25.74 40.48 19.42
CA LEU A 10 -25.96 39.55 18.31
C LEU A 10 -26.09 40.40 17.04
N GLY A 11 -24.95 40.79 16.47
CA GLY A 11 -24.90 41.49 15.20
C GLY A 11 -25.59 40.65 14.13
N LYS A 12 -26.67 41.18 13.56
CA LYS A 12 -27.28 40.65 12.33
C LYS A 12 -26.21 40.67 11.25
N SER A 13 -25.61 39.51 10.95
CA SER A 13 -24.75 39.38 9.77
C SER A 13 -25.56 39.77 8.55
N SER A 14 -25.11 40.79 7.81
CA SER A 14 -25.74 41.16 6.55
C SER A 14 -25.64 39.95 5.59
N MET A 15 -26.66 39.71 4.74
CA MET A 15 -26.61 38.62 3.75
C MET A 15 -25.30 38.54 2.93
N PRO A 16 -24.65 39.66 2.57
CA PRO A 16 -23.32 39.65 1.93
C PRO A 16 -22.23 38.92 2.74
N ASP A 17 -22.21 39.07 4.07
CA ASP A 17 -21.23 38.41 4.94
C ASP A 17 -21.41 36.89 4.99
N LEU A 18 -22.66 36.41 4.95
CA LEU A 18 -22.96 34.98 4.93
C LEU A 18 -22.53 34.34 3.62
N ILE A 19 -22.76 35.03 2.49
CA ILE A 19 -22.37 34.57 1.15
C ILE A 19 -20.84 34.51 1.02
N VAL A 20 -20.12 35.51 1.53
CA VAL A 20 -18.65 35.54 1.51
C VAL A 20 -18.07 34.42 2.38
N ARG A 21 -18.59 34.22 3.60
CA ARG A 21 -18.16 33.13 4.49
C ARG A 21 -18.45 31.75 3.89
N LEU A 22 -19.62 31.55 3.29
CA LEU A 22 -19.98 30.31 2.60
C LEU A 22 -19.04 30.06 1.42
N ARG A 23 -18.79 31.09 0.60
CA ARG A 23 -17.85 31.00 -0.52
C ARG A 23 -16.44 30.66 -0.06
N ASP A 24 -15.94 31.27 1.00
CA ASP A 24 -14.58 31.06 1.48
C ASP A 24 -14.44 29.70 2.17
N TRP A 25 -15.48 29.23 2.86
CA TRP A 25 -15.57 27.85 3.39
C TRP A 25 -15.63 26.80 2.27
N LEU A 26 -16.45 27.02 1.24
CA LEU A 26 -16.52 26.15 0.05
C LEU A 26 -15.18 26.15 -0.70
N ARG A 27 -14.53 27.31 -0.86
CA ARG A 27 -13.19 27.42 -1.44
C ARG A 27 -12.16 26.65 -0.60
N GLY A 28 -12.17 26.80 0.72
CA GLY A 28 -11.29 26.07 1.64
C GLY A 28 -11.46 24.55 1.52
N LYS A 29 -12.70 24.06 1.50
CA LYS A 29 -13.00 22.64 1.29
C LYS A 29 -12.58 22.15 -0.10
N SER A 30 -12.84 22.92 -1.16
CA SER A 30 -12.49 22.55 -2.53
C SER A 30 -10.98 22.39 -2.75
N LYS A 31 -10.15 23.17 -2.02
CA LYS A 31 -8.68 23.06 -2.06
C LYS A 31 -8.17 21.70 -1.59
N VAL A 32 -8.90 21.01 -0.71
CA VAL A 32 -8.56 19.65 -0.23
C VAL A 32 -9.29 18.59 -1.04
N LEU A 33 -10.60 18.78 -1.23
CA LEU A 33 -11.48 17.77 -1.78
C LEU A 33 -11.10 17.42 -3.21
N ILE A 34 -10.80 18.42 -4.06
CA ILE A 34 -10.51 18.17 -5.47
C ILE A 34 -9.20 17.37 -5.64
N PRO A 35 -8.05 17.75 -5.05
CA PRO A 35 -6.83 16.94 -5.13
C PRO A 35 -7.02 15.53 -4.55
N LEU A 36 -7.70 15.41 -3.40
CA LEU A 36 -7.92 14.13 -2.73
C LEU A 36 -8.77 13.19 -3.60
N VAL A 37 -9.92 13.65 -4.08
CA VAL A 37 -10.82 12.83 -4.91
C VAL A 37 -10.14 12.48 -6.23
N SER A 38 -9.43 13.42 -6.85
CA SER A 38 -8.67 13.15 -8.08
C SER A 38 -7.63 12.05 -7.86
N PHE A 39 -6.85 12.17 -6.77
CA PHE A 39 -5.87 11.16 -6.38
C PHE A 39 -6.52 9.79 -6.17
N LEU A 40 -7.61 9.72 -5.40
CA LEU A 40 -8.29 8.47 -5.08
C LEU A 40 -8.85 7.79 -6.33
N ILE A 41 -9.46 8.55 -7.25
CA ILE A 41 -10.03 8.00 -8.49
C ILE A 41 -8.92 7.45 -9.38
N VAL A 42 -7.90 8.25 -9.67
CA VAL A 42 -6.80 7.86 -10.58
C VAL A 42 -6.04 6.67 -10.01
N CYS A 43 -5.64 6.73 -8.74
CA CYS A 43 -4.92 5.65 -8.07
C CYS A 43 -5.75 4.36 -7.99
N CYS A 44 -7.07 4.46 -7.74
CA CYS A 44 -7.95 3.28 -7.74
C CYS A 44 -8.02 2.63 -9.12
N ILE A 45 -8.20 3.42 -10.19
CA ILE A 45 -8.28 2.91 -11.56
C ILE A 45 -6.96 2.24 -11.96
N GLU A 46 -5.83 2.93 -11.78
CA GLU A 46 -4.50 2.41 -12.11
C GLU A 46 -4.15 1.16 -11.29
N GLY A 47 -4.32 1.21 -9.97
CA GLY A 47 -4.01 0.09 -9.09
C GLY A 47 -4.90 -1.12 -9.36
N CYS A 48 -6.20 -0.94 -9.63
CA CYS A 48 -7.08 -2.03 -10.07
C CYS A 48 -6.61 -2.61 -11.41
N ALA A 49 -6.20 -1.77 -12.35
CA ALA A 49 -5.67 -2.21 -13.64
C ALA A 49 -4.42 -3.08 -13.43
N PHE A 50 -3.45 -2.64 -12.63
CA PHE A 50 -2.23 -3.42 -12.33
C PHE A 50 -2.51 -4.74 -11.59
N ILE A 51 -3.50 -4.77 -10.70
CA ILE A 51 -3.96 -6.03 -10.06
C ILE A 51 -4.58 -6.99 -11.08
N ALA A 52 -5.26 -6.45 -12.10
CA ALA A 52 -5.91 -7.25 -13.14
C ALA A 52 -4.95 -7.71 -14.25
N THR A 53 -3.90 -6.95 -14.54
CA THR A 53 -3.01 -7.20 -15.67
C THR A 53 -1.67 -7.81 -15.29
N VAL A 54 -1.08 -7.43 -14.14
CA VAL A 54 0.23 -7.94 -13.72
C VAL A 54 0.09 -9.17 -12.84
N GLY A 55 0.92 -10.20 -13.10
CA GLY A 55 0.90 -11.45 -12.36
C GLY A 55 1.02 -11.24 -10.84
N PRO A 56 0.31 -12.02 -10.00
CA PRO A 56 0.35 -11.86 -8.55
C PRO A 56 1.74 -12.07 -7.93
N LEU A 57 2.65 -12.75 -8.65
CA LEU A 57 4.01 -13.05 -8.24
C LEU A 57 5.06 -12.38 -9.15
N THR A 58 4.65 -11.40 -9.94
CA THR A 58 5.53 -10.60 -10.82
C THR A 58 5.85 -9.27 -10.14
N MET A 59 7.03 -9.22 -9.51
CA MET A 59 7.57 -8.04 -8.82
C MET A 59 9.05 -8.25 -8.50
N PRO A 60 9.80 -7.19 -8.18
CA PRO A 60 11.12 -7.33 -7.56
C PRO A 60 11.06 -8.15 -6.28
N ASP A 61 12.02 -9.06 -6.10
CA ASP A 61 12.22 -9.87 -4.89
C ASP A 61 10.93 -10.55 -4.36
N PRO A 62 10.22 -11.34 -5.20
CA PRO A 62 8.91 -11.88 -4.85
C PRO A 62 8.97 -12.83 -3.65
N HIS A 63 10.04 -13.63 -3.52
CA HIS A 63 10.23 -14.53 -2.37
C HIS A 63 10.39 -13.79 -1.04
N LEU A 64 11.01 -12.61 -1.06
CA LEU A 64 11.16 -11.77 0.12
C LEU A 64 9.79 -11.22 0.54
N HIS A 65 9.11 -10.56 -0.39
CA HIS A 65 7.88 -9.85 -0.07
C HIS A 65 6.71 -10.80 0.22
N LEU A 66 6.56 -11.86 -0.56
CA LEU A 66 5.57 -12.89 -0.31
C LEU A 66 5.86 -13.62 1.00
N GLY A 67 7.12 -13.99 1.24
CA GLY A 67 7.56 -14.65 2.47
C GLY A 67 7.28 -13.80 3.71
N SER A 68 7.68 -12.52 3.72
CA SER A 68 7.42 -11.59 4.83
C SER A 68 5.93 -11.39 5.08
N THR A 69 5.14 -11.27 4.01
CA THR A 69 3.68 -11.13 4.09
C THR A 69 3.06 -12.38 4.71
N TYR A 70 3.46 -13.56 4.24
CA TYR A 70 2.99 -14.84 4.75
C TYR A 70 3.41 -15.07 6.20
N ALA A 71 4.66 -14.77 6.54
CA ALA A 71 5.17 -14.86 7.89
C ALA A 71 4.32 -14.02 8.85
N LEU A 72 3.99 -12.78 8.48
CA LEU A 72 3.17 -11.94 9.34
C LEU A 72 1.71 -12.40 9.41
N ALA A 73 1.11 -12.77 8.27
CA ALA A 73 -0.26 -13.28 8.23
C ALA A 73 -0.43 -14.58 9.05
N THR A 74 0.61 -15.41 9.11
CA THR A 74 0.59 -16.68 9.85
C THR A 74 1.23 -16.61 11.22
N LEU A 75 1.61 -15.41 11.68
CA LEU A 75 2.26 -15.16 12.99
C LEU A 75 3.62 -15.85 13.16
N GLN A 76 4.31 -16.09 12.05
CA GLN A 76 5.64 -16.70 11.97
C GLN A 76 6.78 -15.67 11.83
N SER A 77 6.50 -14.36 11.91
CA SER A 77 7.52 -13.29 11.81
C SER A 77 8.62 -13.34 12.88
N PHE A 78 8.41 -14.07 13.97
CA PHE A 78 9.40 -14.25 15.03
C PHE A 78 9.97 -15.68 15.08
N ASN A 79 9.72 -16.49 14.05
CA ASN A 79 10.32 -17.81 13.95
C ASN A 79 11.85 -17.73 13.95
N SER A 80 12.48 -18.82 14.39
CA SER A 80 13.93 -18.96 14.41
C SER A 80 14.53 -18.76 13.03
N THR A 81 15.78 -18.30 13.02
CA THR A 81 16.56 -18.12 11.80
C THR A 81 17.66 -19.16 11.71
N THR A 82 17.99 -19.57 10.49
CA THR A 82 19.07 -20.47 10.15
C THR A 82 20.08 -19.76 9.25
N MET A 83 21.34 -20.17 9.32
CA MET A 83 22.36 -19.70 8.39
C MET A 83 22.19 -20.46 7.08
N VAL A 84 22.08 -19.73 5.97
CA VAL A 84 21.97 -20.29 4.63
C VAL A 84 23.10 -19.72 3.79
N ASP A 85 23.81 -20.59 3.09
CA ASP A 85 24.86 -20.18 2.17
C ASP A 85 24.22 -19.50 0.95
N SER A 86 24.74 -18.31 0.62
CA SER A 86 24.35 -17.52 -0.54
C SER A 86 25.62 -17.12 -1.29
N PRO A 87 25.55 -16.88 -2.61
CA PRO A 87 26.71 -16.42 -3.39
C PRO A 87 27.40 -15.17 -2.81
N ASP A 88 26.66 -14.33 -2.09
CA ASP A 88 27.18 -13.11 -1.43
C ASP A 88 27.64 -13.34 0.02
N GLY A 89 27.79 -14.60 0.45
CA GLY A 89 28.13 -14.99 1.81
C GLY A 89 26.92 -15.50 2.61
N ALA A 90 27.19 -16.14 3.76
CA ALA A 90 26.16 -16.76 4.58
C ALA A 90 25.18 -15.71 5.15
N LYS A 91 23.88 -15.93 4.93
CA LYS A 91 22.80 -15.02 5.36
C LYS A 91 21.88 -15.71 6.37
N ARG A 92 21.30 -14.94 7.29
CA ARG A 92 20.28 -15.44 8.23
C ARG A 92 18.92 -15.43 7.55
N ALA A 93 18.38 -16.61 7.28
CA ALA A 93 17.04 -16.80 6.72
C ALA A 93 16.06 -17.24 7.82
N GLN A 94 14.84 -16.71 7.78
CA GLN A 94 13.75 -17.12 8.67
C GLN A 94 13.12 -18.42 8.20
N ASN A 95 12.97 -19.37 9.11
CA ASN A 95 12.29 -20.63 8.84
C ASN A 95 10.77 -20.42 8.84
N LEU A 96 10.12 -20.72 7.72
CA LEU A 96 8.67 -20.71 7.58
C LEU A 96 8.16 -22.12 7.34
N VAL A 97 6.97 -22.40 7.87
CA VAL A 97 6.23 -23.64 7.64
C VAL A 97 4.87 -23.28 7.08
N GLY A 98 4.44 -23.95 6.02
CA GLY A 98 3.19 -23.56 5.40
C GLY A 98 2.92 -24.25 4.08
N ASP A 99 1.81 -23.85 3.49
CA ASP A 99 1.41 -24.30 2.17
C ASP A 99 2.44 -23.83 1.12
N SER A 100 3.01 -24.80 0.40
CA SER A 100 3.96 -24.61 -0.71
C SER A 100 3.54 -23.51 -1.68
N ARG A 101 2.23 -23.28 -1.85
CA ARG A 101 1.71 -22.28 -2.78
C ARG A 101 2.00 -20.84 -2.35
N TYR A 102 2.44 -20.58 -1.13
CA TYR A 102 2.83 -19.24 -0.66
C TYR A 102 4.32 -19.10 -0.36
N ILE A 103 5.03 -20.20 -0.10
CA ILE A 103 6.42 -20.14 0.38
C ILE A 103 7.42 -20.90 -0.49
N ASP A 104 6.97 -21.64 -1.50
CA ASP A 104 7.79 -22.42 -2.43
C ASP A 104 7.21 -22.39 -3.85
N GLN A 105 6.98 -21.17 -4.38
CA GLN A 105 6.36 -20.99 -5.70
C GLN A 105 7.41 -20.95 -6.82
N PRO A 106 7.41 -21.92 -7.76
CA PRO A 106 8.37 -21.94 -8.87
C PRO A 106 8.00 -20.95 -9.99
N THR A 107 6.74 -20.50 -10.05
CA THR A 107 6.26 -19.58 -11.09
C THR A 107 6.48 -18.10 -10.79
N VAL A 108 7.30 -17.79 -9.78
CA VAL A 108 7.64 -16.40 -9.45
C VAL A 108 8.34 -15.72 -10.62
N SER A 109 8.15 -14.42 -10.76
CA SER A 109 8.83 -13.62 -11.76
C SER A 109 9.55 -12.47 -11.09
N ASN A 110 10.84 -12.66 -10.88
CA ASN A 110 11.71 -11.67 -10.26
C ASN A 110 12.24 -10.72 -11.35
N GLN A 111 11.67 -9.53 -11.43
CA GLN A 111 12.04 -8.49 -12.38
C GLN A 111 12.17 -7.15 -11.66
N THR A 112 13.06 -6.27 -12.12
CA THR A 112 13.06 -4.89 -11.62
C THR A 112 11.77 -4.18 -12.04
N VAL A 113 11.42 -3.09 -11.36
CA VAL A 113 10.21 -2.33 -11.69
C VAL A 113 10.26 -1.80 -13.13
N GLU A 114 11.44 -1.42 -13.62
CA GLU A 114 11.68 -0.96 -14.99
C GLU A 114 11.58 -2.08 -16.03
N GLY A 115 11.82 -3.34 -15.62
CA GLY A 115 11.67 -4.50 -16.48
C GLY A 115 10.22 -4.90 -16.75
N ILE A 116 9.28 -4.40 -15.91
CA ILE A 116 7.86 -4.67 -16.04
C ILE A 116 7.20 -3.53 -16.81
N ASP A 117 6.64 -3.84 -17.98
CA ASP A 117 5.92 -2.86 -18.80
C ASP A 117 4.52 -2.58 -18.23
N ILE A 118 4.49 -1.84 -17.12
CA ILE A 118 3.27 -1.49 -16.40
C ILE A 118 2.40 -0.48 -17.18
N THR A 119 3.01 0.37 -18.02
CA THR A 119 2.30 1.45 -18.71
C THR A 119 1.60 0.97 -19.98
N ALA A 120 2.04 -0.14 -20.59
CA ALA A 120 1.32 -0.75 -21.69
C ALA A 120 -0.05 -1.34 -21.29
N LEU A 121 -0.29 -1.57 -19.99
CA LEU A 121 -1.52 -2.17 -19.45
C LEU A 121 -1.91 -3.48 -20.16
N LYS A 122 -0.93 -4.20 -20.71
CA LYS A 122 -1.12 -5.52 -21.29
C LYS A 122 -1.08 -6.55 -20.17
N ARG A 123 -1.86 -7.62 -20.32
CA ARG A 123 -1.80 -8.75 -19.40
C ARG A 123 -0.40 -9.36 -19.47
N ASP A 124 0.21 -9.52 -18.30
CA ASP A 124 1.50 -10.17 -18.13
C ASP A 124 1.43 -11.60 -18.71
N PRO A 125 2.36 -12.00 -19.59
CA PRO A 125 2.41 -13.36 -20.13
C PRO A 125 2.43 -14.46 -19.05
N GLN A 126 2.95 -14.16 -17.86
CA GLN A 126 3.05 -15.10 -16.75
C GLN A 126 1.80 -15.12 -15.85
N TYR A 127 0.84 -14.22 -16.07
CA TYR A 127 -0.34 -14.07 -15.21
C TYR A 127 -1.11 -15.39 -15.08
N ASP A 128 -1.46 -16.01 -16.21
CA ASP A 128 -2.32 -17.19 -16.23
C ASP A 128 -1.59 -18.40 -15.63
N ALA A 129 -0.32 -18.61 -15.99
CA ALA A 129 0.51 -19.66 -15.42
C ALA A 129 0.68 -19.52 -13.90
N GLN A 130 0.87 -18.31 -13.38
CA GLN A 130 0.94 -18.06 -11.94
C GLN A 130 -0.39 -18.35 -11.25
N VAL A 131 -1.51 -17.90 -11.81
CA VAL A 131 -2.84 -18.13 -11.24
C VAL A 131 -3.20 -19.61 -11.24
N GLU A 132 -2.85 -20.34 -12.29
CA GLU A 132 -3.05 -21.78 -12.39
C GLU A 132 -2.22 -22.53 -11.33
N ALA A 133 -0.92 -22.25 -11.24
CA ALA A 133 -0.04 -22.85 -10.23
C ALA A 133 -0.50 -22.53 -8.79
N LEU A 134 -0.93 -21.29 -8.53
CA LEU A 134 -1.48 -20.89 -7.23
C LEU A 134 -2.79 -21.61 -6.90
N ASN A 135 -3.59 -21.97 -7.89
CA ASN A 135 -4.87 -22.64 -7.66
C ASN A 135 -4.79 -24.17 -7.83
N SER A 136 -3.60 -24.72 -8.06
CA SER A 136 -3.38 -26.15 -8.14
C SER A 136 -3.81 -26.83 -6.84
N ASP A 137 -4.42 -28.01 -6.99
CA ASP A 137 -4.74 -28.92 -5.89
C ASP A 137 -3.49 -29.68 -5.41
N ASP A 138 -2.44 -29.76 -6.24
CA ASP A 138 -1.14 -30.32 -5.85
C ASP A 138 -0.37 -29.31 -5.00
N HIS A 139 -0.47 -29.49 -3.67
CA HIS A 139 0.22 -28.68 -2.69
C HIS A 139 0.51 -29.50 -1.44
N SER A 140 1.58 -29.14 -0.75
CA SER A 140 1.96 -29.77 0.52
C SER A 140 2.38 -28.72 1.54
N ILE A 141 2.46 -29.14 2.79
CA ILE A 141 3.09 -28.34 3.84
C ILE A 141 4.59 -28.53 3.74
N VAL A 142 5.31 -27.44 3.50
CA VAL A 142 6.76 -27.42 3.31
C VAL A 142 7.44 -26.58 4.39
N HIS A 143 8.72 -26.84 4.59
CA HIS A 143 9.61 -26.08 5.48
C HIS A 143 10.63 -25.36 4.62
N VAL A 144 10.61 -24.03 4.61
CA VAL A 144 11.48 -23.22 3.74
C VAL A 144 12.20 -22.16 4.57
N ALA A 145 13.50 -22.02 4.33
CA ALA A 145 14.29 -20.90 4.84
C ALA A 145 14.16 -19.72 3.86
N THR A 146 13.56 -18.63 4.32
CA THR A 146 13.22 -17.46 3.48
C THR A 146 13.89 -16.19 4.00
N ARG A 147 14.03 -15.16 3.16
CA ARG A 147 14.60 -13.85 3.55
C ARG A 147 13.61 -12.95 4.29
N SER A 148 12.53 -13.50 4.83
CA SER A 148 11.36 -12.78 5.35
C SER A 148 11.62 -11.82 6.52
N ASN A 149 12.79 -11.93 7.15
CA ASN A 149 13.27 -11.11 8.26
C ASN A 149 14.19 -9.94 7.83
N GLN A 150 14.35 -9.69 6.53
CA GLN A 150 15.28 -8.66 6.05
C GLN A 150 14.77 -7.22 6.28
N TYR A 151 13.45 -7.02 6.25
CA TYR A 151 12.80 -5.75 6.52
C TYR A 151 11.95 -5.83 7.79
N LEU A 152 11.59 -4.68 8.36
CA LEU A 152 10.68 -4.63 9.50
C LEU A 152 9.33 -5.24 9.12
N PHE A 153 8.85 -6.20 9.93
CA PHE A 153 7.59 -6.89 9.67
C PHE A 153 6.40 -5.91 9.55
N VAL A 154 6.44 -4.78 10.27
CA VAL A 154 5.39 -3.74 10.23
C VAL A 154 5.17 -3.19 8.83
N SER A 155 6.20 -3.15 7.97
CA SER A 155 6.07 -2.69 6.58
C SER A 155 5.18 -3.58 5.74
N TYR A 156 4.93 -4.83 6.16
CA TYR A 156 4.07 -5.80 5.48
C TYR A 156 2.66 -5.87 6.06
N LEU A 157 2.35 -5.08 7.09
CA LEU A 157 1.08 -5.15 7.79
C LEU A 157 -0.13 -4.96 6.87
N PRO A 158 -0.14 -4.00 5.91
CA PRO A 158 -1.24 -3.84 4.98
C PRO A 158 -1.55 -5.10 4.17
N GLN A 159 -0.56 -5.67 3.50
CA GLN A 159 -0.77 -6.89 2.69
C GLN A 159 -1.02 -8.12 3.57
N ALA A 160 -0.41 -8.21 4.75
CA ALA A 160 -0.62 -9.32 5.67
C ALA A 160 -2.06 -9.38 6.23
N ILE A 161 -2.71 -8.23 6.43
CA ILE A 161 -4.13 -8.17 6.83
C ILE A 161 -5.02 -8.79 5.74
N GLY A 162 -4.81 -8.40 4.47
CA GLY A 162 -5.56 -8.95 3.35
C GLY A 162 -5.32 -10.45 3.17
N MET A 163 -4.06 -10.88 3.28
CA MET A 163 -3.71 -12.30 3.25
C MET A 163 -4.36 -13.07 4.40
N LYS A 164 -4.27 -12.57 5.64
CA LYS A 164 -4.89 -13.21 6.82
C LYS A 164 -6.38 -13.42 6.62
N PHE A 165 -7.08 -12.40 6.13
CA PHE A 165 -8.50 -12.47 5.85
C PHE A 165 -8.77 -13.53 4.79
N GLY A 166 -8.07 -13.50 3.66
CA GLY A 166 -8.24 -14.49 2.60
C GLY A 166 -8.01 -15.93 3.06
N LEU A 167 -6.96 -16.17 3.86
CA LEU A 167 -6.67 -17.46 4.46
C LEU A 167 -7.77 -17.89 5.44
N HIS A 168 -8.27 -16.98 6.26
CA HIS A 168 -9.32 -17.26 7.25
C HIS A 168 -10.63 -17.71 6.60
N PHE A 169 -10.98 -17.13 5.45
CA PHE A 169 -12.19 -17.50 4.69
C PHE A 169 -11.96 -18.65 3.70
N GLY A 170 -10.77 -19.27 3.69
CA GLY A 170 -10.47 -20.39 2.78
C GLY A 170 -10.55 -20.00 1.30
N LEU A 171 -10.23 -18.75 0.95
CA LEU A 171 -10.20 -18.34 -0.45
C LEU A 171 -9.09 -19.10 -1.20
N ARG A 172 -9.26 -19.25 -2.52
CA ARG A 172 -8.22 -19.80 -3.38
C ARG A 172 -6.93 -18.95 -3.27
N PRO A 173 -5.72 -19.53 -3.33
CA PRO A 173 -4.49 -18.77 -3.09
C PRO A 173 -4.31 -17.55 -4.01
N SER A 174 -4.69 -17.65 -5.29
CA SER A 174 -4.67 -16.49 -6.19
C SER A 174 -5.58 -15.35 -5.71
N ALA A 175 -6.75 -15.65 -5.13
CA ALA A 175 -7.65 -14.65 -4.56
C ALA A 175 -7.11 -14.08 -3.24
N VAL A 176 -6.45 -14.89 -2.42
CA VAL A 176 -5.73 -14.44 -1.21
C VAL A 176 -4.66 -13.41 -1.58
N LEU A 177 -3.84 -13.69 -2.61
CA LEU A 177 -2.82 -12.74 -3.06
C LEU A 177 -3.41 -11.46 -3.67
N LYS A 178 -4.52 -11.55 -4.42
CA LYS A 178 -5.24 -10.36 -4.90
C LYS A 178 -5.75 -9.51 -3.76
N LEU A 179 -6.27 -10.13 -2.70
CA LEU A 179 -6.76 -9.41 -1.52
C LEU A 179 -5.61 -8.73 -0.76
N ALA A 180 -4.47 -9.40 -0.61
CA ALA A 180 -3.26 -8.83 -0.03
C ALA A 180 -2.74 -7.63 -0.82
N ARG A 181 -2.71 -7.71 -2.16
CA ARG A 181 -2.38 -6.59 -3.06
C ARG A 181 -3.36 -5.43 -2.93
N LEU A 182 -4.66 -5.72 -2.83
CA LEU A 182 -5.70 -4.71 -2.65
C LEU A 182 -5.57 -3.97 -1.31
N THR A 183 -5.34 -4.69 -0.21
CA THR A 183 -5.17 -4.04 1.10
C THR A 183 -3.89 -3.22 1.18
N ASN A 184 -2.82 -3.61 0.47
CA ASN A 184 -1.63 -2.78 0.31
C ASN A 184 -1.94 -1.46 -0.43
N LEU A 185 -2.65 -1.54 -1.56
CA LEU A 185 -3.08 -0.37 -2.33
C LEU A 185 -3.95 0.58 -1.49
N LEU A 186 -4.90 0.03 -0.74
CA LEU A 186 -5.77 0.81 0.14
C LEU A 186 -4.98 1.54 1.25
N ALA A 187 -3.98 0.89 1.84
CA ALA A 187 -3.13 1.53 2.84
C ALA A 187 -2.29 2.66 2.24
N PHE A 188 -1.77 2.48 1.02
CA PHE A 188 -1.10 3.56 0.29
C PHE A 188 -2.04 4.75 0.02
N MET A 189 -3.23 4.48 -0.50
CA MET A 189 -4.24 5.50 -0.76
C MET A 189 -4.63 6.25 0.51
N LEU A 190 -4.77 5.54 1.63
CA LEU A 190 -5.03 6.14 2.93
C LEU A 190 -3.87 7.05 3.38
N ALA A 191 -2.62 6.58 3.27
CA ALA A 191 -1.46 7.33 3.72
C ALA A 191 -1.26 8.63 2.93
N ILE A 192 -1.35 8.58 1.59
CA ILE A 192 -1.28 9.78 0.75
C ILE A 192 -2.52 10.66 0.94
N GLY A 193 -3.71 10.07 1.08
CA GLY A 193 -4.93 10.81 1.38
C GLY A 193 -4.82 11.63 2.66
N ILE A 194 -4.29 11.03 3.73
CA ILE A 194 -3.98 11.72 4.99
C ILE A 194 -2.96 12.85 4.74
N ALA A 195 -1.89 12.61 3.98
CA ALA A 195 -0.90 13.63 3.66
C ALA A 195 -1.51 14.84 2.91
N ILE A 196 -2.38 14.59 1.92
CA ILE A 196 -3.11 15.63 1.18
C ILE A 196 -4.01 16.45 2.11
N VAL A 197 -4.68 15.81 3.06
CA VAL A 197 -5.54 16.49 4.04
C VAL A 197 -4.70 17.35 4.98
N MET A 198 -3.63 16.79 5.54
CA MET A 198 -2.83 17.42 6.60
C MET A 198 -1.92 18.55 6.13
N ILE A 199 -1.38 18.49 4.91
CA ILE A 199 -0.40 19.50 4.46
C ILE A 199 -1.04 20.89 4.30
N PRO A 200 -0.43 21.98 4.82
CA PRO A 200 -1.04 23.31 4.75
C PRO A 200 -1.16 23.86 3.32
N SER A 201 -0.23 23.52 2.43
CA SER A 201 -0.20 23.95 1.03
C SER A 201 0.41 22.85 0.14
N GLY A 202 0.31 22.96 -1.19
CA GLY A 202 0.91 21.97 -2.10
C GLY A 202 0.15 20.65 -2.23
N LYS A 203 -1.16 20.62 -1.96
CA LYS A 203 -2.00 19.41 -2.01
C LYS A 203 -1.95 18.67 -3.36
N TRP A 204 -1.89 19.43 -4.45
CA TRP A 204 -1.74 18.88 -5.80
C TRP A 204 -0.40 18.19 -6.03
N PHE A 205 0.67 18.62 -5.36
CA PHE A 205 1.97 17.94 -5.44
C PHE A 205 1.82 16.49 -4.95
N PHE A 206 1.24 16.29 -3.78
CA PHE A 206 1.01 14.95 -3.24
C PHE A 206 0.06 14.12 -4.10
N ALA A 207 -1.00 14.74 -4.63
CA ALA A 207 -1.93 14.05 -5.52
C ALA A 207 -1.23 13.55 -6.80
N VAL A 208 -0.47 14.41 -7.49
CA VAL A 208 0.23 14.05 -8.74
C VAL A 208 1.31 13.00 -8.49
N PHE A 209 2.15 13.17 -7.47
CA PHE A 209 3.20 12.20 -7.15
C PHE A 209 2.65 10.86 -6.67
N GLY A 210 1.53 10.89 -5.95
CA GLY A 210 0.83 9.67 -5.52
C GLY A 210 0.19 8.90 -6.69
N CYS A 211 -0.12 9.58 -7.80
CA CYS A 211 -0.68 8.99 -9.01
C CYS A 211 0.37 8.61 -10.06
N LEU A 212 1.67 8.66 -9.74
CA LEU A 212 2.66 8.18 -10.70
C LEU A 212 2.53 6.64 -10.85
N PRO A 213 2.59 6.08 -12.07
CA PRO A 213 2.38 4.65 -12.31
C PRO A 213 3.27 3.76 -11.45
N TYR A 214 4.53 4.14 -11.25
CA TYR A 214 5.50 3.37 -10.48
C TYR A 214 5.13 3.23 -8.98
N PRO A 215 4.91 4.31 -8.20
CA PRO A 215 4.37 4.20 -6.85
C PRO A 215 3.08 3.39 -6.73
N VAL A 216 2.14 3.60 -7.66
CA VAL A 216 0.85 2.89 -7.65
C VAL A 216 1.07 1.40 -7.94
N PHE A 217 1.96 1.05 -8.88
CA PHE A 217 2.33 -0.32 -9.16
C PHE A 217 2.93 -1.01 -7.92
N CYS A 218 3.95 -0.40 -7.29
CA CYS A 218 4.54 -0.96 -6.07
C CYS A 218 3.48 -1.18 -4.98
N ALA A 219 2.61 -0.19 -4.74
CA ALA A 219 1.52 -0.29 -3.77
C ALA A 219 0.44 -1.34 -4.14
N SER A 220 0.24 -1.59 -5.43
CA SER A 220 -0.68 -2.61 -5.95
C SER A 220 -0.06 -4.01 -6.07
N SER A 221 1.20 -4.18 -5.67
CA SER A 221 1.93 -5.45 -5.61
C SER A 221 2.04 -5.94 -4.16
N LEU A 222 2.75 -7.05 -3.91
CA LEU A 222 3.04 -7.49 -2.53
C LEU A 222 4.28 -6.80 -1.95
N MET A 223 4.94 -5.91 -2.71
CA MET A 223 6.14 -5.22 -2.28
C MET A 223 5.86 -4.31 -1.08
N ALA A 224 6.78 -4.35 -0.11
CA ALA A 224 6.89 -3.32 0.91
C ALA A 224 7.69 -2.10 0.42
N ASP A 225 8.54 -2.28 -0.60
CA ASP A 225 9.46 -1.27 -1.17
C ASP A 225 8.75 -0.16 -1.97
N GLY A 226 7.45 -0.01 -1.71
CA GLY A 226 6.63 1.09 -2.15
C GLY A 226 6.70 2.30 -1.20
N PRO A 227 5.75 3.23 -1.35
CA PRO A 227 5.76 4.54 -0.72
C PRO A 227 5.88 4.57 0.80
N VAL A 228 5.83 3.48 1.57
CA VAL A 228 6.04 3.54 3.03
C VAL A 228 7.45 4.03 3.39
N ASP A 229 8.50 3.57 2.70
CA ASP A 229 9.87 4.02 2.98
C ASP A 229 10.14 5.44 2.45
N ARG A 230 9.60 5.78 1.27
CA ARG A 230 9.72 7.13 0.71
C ARG A 230 8.81 8.15 1.39
N LEU A 231 7.61 7.78 1.80
CA LEU A 231 6.65 8.66 2.49
C LEU A 231 7.06 8.88 3.94
N HIS A 232 7.73 7.94 4.61
CA HIS A 232 8.32 8.21 5.93
C HIS A 232 9.37 9.33 5.84
N GLY A 233 10.29 9.25 4.87
CA GLY A 233 11.28 10.31 4.61
C GLY A 233 10.65 11.63 4.15
N MET A 234 9.60 11.57 3.33
CA MET A 234 8.94 12.75 2.77
C MET A 234 8.01 13.45 3.77
N LEU A 235 7.26 12.71 4.59
CA LEU A 235 6.43 13.25 5.68
C LEU A 235 7.29 13.90 6.75
N HIS A 236 8.40 13.26 7.16
CA HIS A 236 9.31 13.87 8.13
C HIS A 236 9.85 15.22 7.63
N ARG A 237 10.28 15.29 6.36
CA ARG A 237 10.78 16.54 5.76
C ARG A 237 9.69 17.59 5.54
N VAL A 238 8.49 17.19 5.12
CA VAL A 238 7.39 18.12 4.88
C VAL A 238 6.80 18.66 6.17
N VAL A 239 6.71 17.87 7.23
CA VAL A 239 6.34 18.36 8.57
C VAL A 239 7.42 19.32 9.09
N THR A 240 8.71 19.00 8.91
CA THR A 240 9.80 19.88 9.37
C THR A 240 9.83 21.23 8.64
N VAL A 241 9.44 21.26 7.36
CA VAL A 241 9.41 22.48 6.53
C VAL A 241 8.09 23.25 6.66
N ALA A 242 6.96 22.57 6.89
CA ALA A 242 5.65 23.22 7.03
C ALA A 242 5.43 23.89 8.40
N PHE A 243 6.23 23.55 9.40
CA PHE A 243 6.18 24.10 10.75
C PHE A 243 7.42 24.94 11.12
N ARG A 244 8.17 25.42 10.12
CA ARG A 244 9.12 26.53 10.24
C ARG A 244 8.57 27.74 9.49
#